data_AF-A0A2W6E891-F1
#
_entry.id   AF-A0A2W6E891-F1
#
_cell.length_a   1.000
_cell.length_b   1.000
_cell.length_c   1.000
_cell.angle_alpha   90.00
_cell.angle_beta   90.00
_cell.angle_gamma   90.00
#
_symmetry.space_group_name_H-M   'P 1'
#
loop_
_entity.id
_entity.type
_entity.pdbx_description
1 polymer ?
#
loop_
_entity_poly.entity_id
_entity_poly.type
_entity_poly.pdbx_seq_one_letter_code
_entity_poly.pdbx_strand_id
1 'polypeptide(L)'
;MSTPERITVHILGFPLPLYQRSLEHSNELLREFALIGLSQKEGDSRPLPSRLIELVDALTRDYAGVTDEADAQRDEALEAGLEVIDLTYLVPAGVAEASQALGAMLDEADEYCRRGGTLLTLATPPETKQFRDWYLGEFTAQVAGAEPTPWTAYVGALPDRR
;
A
#
# COMPACT_ATOMS: atom_id res chain seq x y z
N MET A 1 9.89 12.02 -26.98
CA MET A 1 9.74 11.63 -25.56
C MET A 1 9.56 10.13 -25.57
N SER A 2 10.58 9.35 -25.19
CA SER A 2 10.46 7.90 -25.11
C SER A 2 9.39 7.57 -24.08
N THR A 3 8.37 6.83 -24.48
CA THR A 3 7.39 6.27 -23.54
C THR A 3 8.17 5.44 -22.53
N PRO A 4 8.00 5.64 -21.21
CA PRO A 4 8.69 4.83 -20.22
C PRO A 4 8.36 3.36 -20.47
N GLU A 5 9.36 2.50 -20.34
CA GLU A 5 9.19 1.05 -20.43
C GLU A 5 8.14 0.62 -19.41
N ARG A 6 7.10 -0.05 -19.90
CA ARG A 6 6.01 -0.56 -19.08
C ARG A 6 6.26 -2.04 -18.79
N ILE A 7 6.04 -2.41 -17.55
CA ILE A 7 6.21 -3.76 -17.02
C ILE A 7 4.84 -4.27 -16.63
N THR A 8 4.56 -5.51 -17.00
CA THR A 8 3.36 -6.22 -16.55
C THR A 8 3.62 -6.81 -15.18
N VAL A 9 2.76 -6.49 -14.21
CA VAL A 9 2.80 -7.06 -12.85
C VAL A 9 1.51 -7.84 -12.62
N HIS A 10 1.64 -9.08 -12.18
CA HIS A 10 0.53 -9.98 -11.89
C HIS A 10 0.32 -10.14 -10.40
N ILE A 11 -0.87 -9.78 -9.91
CA ILE A 11 -1.23 -9.94 -8.50
C ILE A 11 -2.18 -11.12 -8.40
N LEU A 12 -1.69 -12.23 -7.87
CA LEU A 12 -2.39 -13.52 -7.87
C LEU A 12 -3.05 -13.80 -6.52
N GLY A 13 -4.33 -14.17 -6.54
CA GLY A 13 -5.11 -14.50 -5.36
C GLY A 13 -5.35 -13.31 -4.43
N PHE A 14 -5.59 -12.13 -4.98
CA PHE A 14 -5.83 -10.88 -4.26
C PHE A 14 -7.04 -10.98 -3.31
N PRO A 15 -6.84 -10.93 -1.97
CA PRO A 15 -7.92 -11.07 -1.00
C PRO A 15 -8.71 -9.77 -0.83
N LEU A 16 -9.86 -9.67 -1.48
CA LEU A 16 -10.71 -8.48 -1.50
C LEU A 16 -11.13 -7.98 -0.10
N PRO A 17 -11.55 -8.84 0.86
CA PRO A 17 -11.89 -8.38 2.21
C PRO A 17 -10.71 -7.79 2.97
N LEU A 18 -9.48 -8.29 2.75
CA LEU A 18 -8.28 -7.74 3.39
C LEU A 18 -7.90 -6.40 2.76
N TYR A 19 -8.05 -6.26 1.44
CA TYR A 19 -7.88 -4.98 0.77
C TYR A 19 -8.83 -3.91 1.33
N GLN A 20 -10.12 -4.23 1.50
CA GLN A 20 -11.09 -3.28 2.07
C GLN A 20 -10.67 -2.83 3.47
N ARG A 21 -10.32 -3.77 4.36
CA ARG A 21 -9.81 -3.43 5.70
C ARG A 21 -8.53 -2.59 5.65
N SER A 22 -7.64 -2.88 4.70
CA SER A 22 -6.43 -2.10 4.48
C SER A 22 -6.73 -0.67 4.06
N LEU A 23 -7.72 -0.49 3.18
CA LEU A 23 -8.15 0.81 2.69
C LEU A 23 -8.83 1.63 3.80
N GLU A 24 -9.74 1.01 4.55
CA GLU A 24 -10.38 1.62 5.72
C GLU A 24 -9.36 2.10 6.74
N HIS A 25 -8.39 1.24 7.08
CA HIS A 25 -7.33 1.57 8.03
C HIS A 25 -6.44 2.71 7.51
N SER A 26 -6.04 2.68 6.25
CA SER A 26 -5.21 3.74 5.64
C SER A 26 -5.94 5.09 5.63
N ASN A 27 -7.25 5.08 5.36
CA ASN A 27 -8.08 6.28 5.39
C ASN A 27 -8.19 6.87 6.80
N GLU A 28 -8.37 6.03 7.82
CA GLU A 28 -8.37 6.46 9.22
C GLU A 28 -7.02 7.07 9.62
N LEU A 29 -5.92 6.40 9.28
CA LEU A 29 -4.56 6.89 9.54
C LEU A 29 -4.32 8.26 8.90
N LEU A 30 -4.63 8.41 7.61
CA LEU A 30 -4.44 9.66 6.87
C LEU A 30 -5.28 10.80 7.46
N ARG A 31 -6.52 10.51 7.86
CA ARG A 31 -7.41 11.49 8.51
C ARG A 31 -6.82 11.99 9.83
N GLU A 32 -6.39 11.09 10.70
CA GLU A 32 -5.81 11.45 11.99
C GLU A 32 -4.48 12.18 11.83
N PHE A 33 -3.65 11.77 10.86
CA PHE A 33 -2.40 12.44 10.52
C PHE A 33 -2.62 13.86 10.01
N ALA A 34 -3.68 14.10 9.24
CA ALA A 34 -4.07 15.44 8.84
C ALA A 34 -4.43 16.33 10.05
N LEU A 35 -5.17 15.79 11.04
CA LEU A 35 -5.50 16.52 12.27
C LEU A 35 -4.27 16.85 13.13
N ILE A 36 -3.34 15.91 13.25
CA ILE A 36 -2.07 16.12 13.96
C ILE A 36 -1.22 17.17 13.25
N GLY A 37 -1.14 17.11 11.92
CA GLY A 37 -0.39 18.05 11.09
C GLY A 37 -0.86 19.50 11.27
N LEU A 38 -2.16 19.73 11.44
CA LEU A 38 -2.73 21.06 11.71
C LEU A 38 -2.39 21.60 13.11
N SER A 39 -2.05 20.72 14.06
CA SER A 39 -1.83 21.05 15.47
C SER A 39 -0.35 21.29 15.83
N GLN A 40 0.58 20.86 14.98
CA GLN A 40 2.02 20.97 15.22
C GLN A 40 2.55 22.35 14.78
N LYS A 41 3.28 23.06 15.66
CA LYS A 41 3.96 24.31 15.31
C LYS A 41 5.23 24.03 14.50
N GLU A 42 5.45 24.83 13.46
CA GLU A 42 6.63 24.75 12.58
C GLU A 42 7.94 24.83 13.38
N GLY A 43 8.72 23.75 13.34
CA GLY A 43 10.04 23.64 13.94
C GLY A 43 10.91 22.67 13.15
N ASP A 44 11.72 23.22 12.25
CA ASP A 44 12.87 22.71 11.48
C ASP A 44 12.96 21.26 10.96
N SER A 45 11.87 20.49 10.98
CA SER A 45 11.75 19.22 10.26
C SER A 45 10.30 18.99 9.87
N ARG A 46 10.04 18.63 8.61
CA ARG A 46 8.67 18.32 8.16
C ARG A 46 8.18 17.10 8.96
N PRO A 47 7.09 17.20 9.72
CA PRO A 47 6.63 16.11 10.58
C PRO A 47 6.19 14.92 9.71
N LEU A 48 6.40 13.69 10.21
CA LEU A 48 6.05 12.45 9.52
C LEU A 48 4.61 12.44 8.95
N PRO A 49 3.57 12.91 9.70
CA PRO A 49 2.22 13.06 9.15
C PRO A 49 2.14 13.80 7.81
N SER A 50 2.81 14.94 7.69
CA SER A 50 2.81 15.72 6.44
C SER A 50 3.56 15.01 5.31
N ARG A 51 4.69 14.35 5.62
CA ARG A 51 5.48 13.60 4.63
C ARG A 51 4.68 12.44 4.04
N LEU A 52 3.94 11.70 4.87
CA LEU A 52 3.12 10.58 4.42
C LEU A 52 1.98 11.05 3.50
N ILE A 53 1.26 12.11 3.89
CA ILE A 53 0.17 12.68 3.09
C ILE A 53 0.68 13.11 1.71
N GLU A 54 1.78 13.86 1.66
CA GLU A 54 2.37 14.33 0.41
C GLU A 54 2.83 13.19 -0.50
N LEU A 55 3.38 12.11 0.09
CA LEU A 55 3.80 10.93 -0.65
C LEU A 55 2.58 10.24 -1.27
N VAL A 56 1.52 9.99 -0.50
CA VAL A 56 0.29 9.37 -1.01
C VAL A 56 -0.32 10.22 -2.12
N ASP A 57 -0.37 11.54 -1.94
CA ASP A 57 -0.85 12.50 -2.92
C ASP A 57 -0.02 12.47 -4.22
N ALA A 58 1.32 12.39 -4.11
CA ALA A 58 2.21 12.30 -5.25
C ALA A 58 1.99 10.99 -6.02
N LEU A 59 1.97 9.85 -5.32
CA LEU A 59 1.74 8.54 -5.93
C LEU A 59 0.37 8.45 -6.60
N THR A 60 -0.68 8.96 -5.97
CA THR A 60 -2.03 9.00 -6.55
C THR A 60 -2.03 9.76 -7.88
N ARG A 61 -1.30 10.88 -7.97
CA ARG A 61 -1.19 11.65 -9.22
C ARG A 61 -0.33 10.95 -10.26
N ASP A 62 0.80 10.38 -9.86
CA ASP A 62 1.79 9.81 -10.77
C ASP A 62 1.30 8.51 -11.43
N TYR A 63 0.42 7.77 -10.75
CA TYR A 63 -0.13 6.51 -11.23
C TYR A 63 -1.59 6.58 -11.67
N ALA A 64 -2.24 7.74 -11.59
CA ALA A 64 -3.58 7.95 -12.15
C ALA A 64 -3.59 7.61 -13.66
N GLY A 65 -4.59 6.86 -14.12
CA GLY A 65 -4.69 6.42 -15.51
C GLY A 65 -3.83 5.19 -15.85
N VAL A 66 -2.89 4.80 -14.99
CA VAL A 66 -2.03 3.62 -15.19
C VAL A 66 -2.69 2.37 -14.60
N THR A 67 -3.39 2.53 -13.48
CA THR A 67 -4.00 1.43 -12.72
C THR A 67 -5.51 1.29 -12.96
N ASP A 68 -6.14 2.23 -13.68
CA ASP A 68 -7.60 2.37 -13.82
C ASP A 68 -8.33 1.08 -14.22
N GLU A 69 -7.77 0.29 -15.15
CA GLU A 69 -8.41 -0.95 -15.60
C GLU A 69 -8.44 -2.01 -14.49
N ALA A 70 -7.31 -2.20 -13.80
CA ALA A 70 -7.21 -3.13 -12.68
C ALA A 70 -8.02 -2.64 -11.47
N ASP A 71 -8.06 -1.32 -11.25
CA ASP A 71 -8.87 -0.70 -10.20
C ASP A 71 -10.37 -0.89 -10.47
N ALA A 72 -10.83 -0.69 -11.71
CA ALA A 72 -12.22 -0.94 -12.10
C ALA A 72 -12.59 -2.42 -11.94
N GLN A 73 -11.74 -3.35 -12.39
CA GLN A 73 -11.96 -4.78 -12.22
C GLN A 73 -12.07 -5.16 -10.74
N ARG A 74 -11.21 -4.59 -9.88
CA ARG A 74 -11.26 -4.80 -8.43
C ARG A 74 -12.56 -4.27 -7.84
N ASP A 75 -12.98 -3.07 -8.22
CA ASP A 75 -14.17 -2.42 -7.69
C ASP A 75 -15.45 -3.18 -8.12
N GLU A 76 -15.52 -3.64 -9.37
CA GLU A 76 -16.60 -4.52 -9.84
C GLU A 76 -16.66 -5.84 -9.06
N ALA A 77 -15.50 -6.43 -8.76
CA ALA A 77 -15.42 -7.67 -7.98
C ALA A 77 -15.86 -7.49 -6.53
N LEU A 78 -15.57 -6.32 -5.93
CA LEU A 78 -16.06 -5.94 -4.62
C LEU A 78 -17.59 -5.79 -4.61
N GLU A 79 -18.15 -5.12 -5.61
CA GLU A 79 -19.60 -4.96 -5.77
C GLU A 79 -20.30 -6.32 -5.99
N ALA A 80 -19.64 -7.24 -6.69
CA ALA A 80 -20.12 -8.60 -6.90
C ALA A 80 -19.98 -9.52 -5.66
N GLY A 81 -19.33 -9.04 -4.59
CA GLY A 81 -19.13 -9.81 -3.36
C GLY A 81 -18.14 -10.98 -3.52
N LEU A 82 -17.19 -10.87 -4.44
CA LEU A 82 -16.12 -11.84 -4.58
C LEU A 82 -15.14 -11.74 -3.41
N GLU A 83 -14.55 -12.87 -3.03
CA GLU A 83 -13.56 -12.90 -1.95
C GLU A 83 -12.12 -12.77 -2.47
N VAL A 84 -11.87 -13.25 -3.69
CA VAL A 84 -10.54 -13.36 -4.28
C VAL A 84 -10.61 -13.11 -5.78
N ILE A 85 -9.63 -12.37 -6.31
CA ILE A 85 -9.45 -12.14 -7.75
C ILE A 85 -7.97 -12.15 -8.14
N ASP A 86 -7.69 -12.30 -9.44
CA ASP A 86 -6.38 -12.02 -10.00
C ASP A 86 -6.43 -10.67 -10.73
N LEU A 87 -5.39 -9.85 -10.53
CA LEU A 87 -5.25 -8.54 -11.15
C LEU A 87 -3.98 -8.49 -11.99
N THR A 88 -4.01 -7.73 -13.09
CA THR A 88 -2.83 -7.48 -13.92
C THR A 88 -2.67 -5.98 -14.11
N TYR A 89 -1.50 -5.47 -13.77
CA TYR A 89 -1.14 -4.06 -13.87
C TYR A 89 -0.13 -3.86 -14.99
N LEU A 90 -0.28 -2.80 -15.77
CA LEU A 90 0.71 -2.37 -16.77
C LEU A 90 1.30 -1.03 -16.35
N VAL A 91 2.41 -1.09 -15.60
CA VAL A 91 2.97 0.03 -14.82
C VAL A 91 4.37 0.42 -15.31
N PRO A 92 4.80 1.68 -15.14
CA PRO A 92 6.19 2.04 -15.42
C PRO A 92 7.14 1.39 -14.41
N ALA A 93 8.38 1.12 -14.80
CA ALA A 93 9.39 0.52 -13.91
C ALA A 93 9.62 1.29 -12.60
N GLY A 94 9.35 2.60 -12.58
CA GLY A 94 9.43 3.45 -11.37
C GLY A 94 8.47 3.03 -10.24
N VAL A 95 7.50 2.15 -10.52
CA VAL A 95 6.57 1.63 -9.50
C VAL A 95 7.30 0.91 -8.37
N ALA A 96 8.43 0.25 -8.63
CA ALA A 96 9.18 -0.45 -7.60
C ALA A 96 9.72 0.51 -6.53
N GLU A 97 10.32 1.62 -6.95
CA GLU A 97 10.83 2.65 -6.02
C GLU A 97 9.68 3.30 -5.24
N ALA A 98 8.57 3.58 -5.92
CA ALA A 98 7.35 4.11 -5.29
C ALA A 98 6.77 3.16 -4.22
N SER A 99 6.66 1.86 -4.53
CA SER A 99 6.18 0.83 -3.61
C SER A 99 7.09 0.69 -2.38
N GLN A 100 8.41 0.72 -2.58
CA GLN A 100 9.38 0.70 -1.48
C GLN A 100 9.26 1.95 -0.59
N ALA A 101 9.19 3.14 -1.19
CA ALA A 101 9.06 4.40 -0.46
C ALA A 101 7.78 4.44 0.37
N LEU A 102 6.64 4.01 -0.20
CA LEU A 102 5.37 3.94 0.50
C LEU A 102 5.41 2.93 1.65
N GLY A 103 5.93 1.73 1.42
CA GLY A 103 6.05 0.70 2.45
C GLY A 103 6.90 1.16 3.63
N ALA A 104 8.06 1.76 3.36
CA ALA A 104 8.94 2.31 4.41
C ALA A 104 8.27 3.43 5.20
N MET A 105 7.50 4.31 4.55
CA MET A 105 6.80 5.40 5.24
C MET A 105 5.66 4.90 6.12
N LEU A 106 4.93 3.88 5.66
CA LEU A 106 3.87 3.25 6.46
C LEU A 106 4.45 2.49 7.66
N ASP A 107 5.61 1.87 7.52
CA ASP A 107 6.31 1.25 8.65
C ASP A 107 6.83 2.28 9.66
N GLU A 108 7.30 3.46 9.20
CA GLU A 108 7.64 4.59 10.08
C GLU A 108 6.40 5.13 10.81
N ALA A 109 5.25 5.22 10.12
CA ALA A 109 3.97 5.64 10.69
C ALA A 109 3.46 4.66 11.76
N ASP A 110 3.52 3.36 11.48
CA ASP A 110 3.15 2.32 12.45
C ASP A 110 4.00 2.43 13.74
N GLU A 111 5.28 2.69 13.59
CA GLU A 111 6.20 2.85 14.71
C GLU A 111 5.94 4.15 15.48
N TYR A 112 5.66 5.24 14.79
CA TYR A 112 5.21 6.49 15.40
C TYR A 112 3.93 6.29 16.23
N CYS A 113 2.94 5.59 15.70
CA CYS A 113 1.70 5.25 16.39
C CYS A 113 1.96 4.39 17.65
N ARG A 114 2.87 3.42 17.57
CA ARG A 114 3.27 2.58 18.72
C ARG A 114 3.93 3.37 19.85
N ARG A 115 4.78 4.34 19.53
CA ARG A 115 5.47 5.18 20.53
C ARG A 115 4.57 6.26 21.12
N GLY A 116 3.59 6.74 20.37
CA GLY A 116 2.75 7.89 20.71
C GLY A 116 1.74 7.67 21.84
N GLY A 117 1.59 6.44 22.35
CA GLY A 117 0.72 6.08 23.48
C GLY A 117 -0.78 6.18 23.19
N THR A 118 -1.27 7.34 22.76
CA THR A 118 -2.68 7.60 22.43
C THR A 118 -3.06 7.17 21.01
N LEU A 119 -2.06 6.94 20.13
CA LEU A 119 -2.26 6.55 18.72
C LEU A 119 -2.13 5.04 18.50
N LEU A 120 -2.09 4.24 19.56
CA LEU A 120 -1.94 2.79 19.48
C LEU A 120 -3.05 2.11 18.66
N THR A 121 -4.25 2.70 18.63
CA THR A 121 -5.37 2.20 17.83
C THR A 121 -5.18 2.39 16.33
N LEU A 122 -4.27 3.28 15.92
CA LEU A 122 -3.93 3.55 14.53
C LEU A 122 -2.75 2.71 14.02
N ALA A 123 -2.20 1.80 14.84
CA ALA A 123 -1.20 0.87 14.36
C ALA A 123 -1.83 -0.18 13.44
N THR A 124 -1.19 -0.46 12.30
CA THR A 124 -1.72 -1.41 11.32
C THR A 124 -1.92 -2.80 11.95
N PRO A 125 -3.14 -3.38 11.86
CA PRO A 125 -3.36 -4.75 12.29
C PRO A 125 -2.41 -5.74 11.58
N PRO A 126 -1.94 -6.82 12.25
CA PRO A 126 -0.95 -7.72 11.67
C PRO A 126 -1.33 -8.31 10.30
N GLU A 127 -2.59 -8.67 10.09
CA GLU A 127 -3.11 -9.21 8.82
C GLU A 127 -3.04 -8.17 7.70
N THR A 128 -3.46 -6.94 7.98
CA THR A 128 -3.39 -5.81 7.06
C THR A 128 -1.94 -5.46 6.71
N LYS A 129 -1.02 -5.51 7.68
CA LYS A 129 0.41 -5.31 7.42
C LYS A 129 0.96 -6.41 6.52
N GLN A 130 0.64 -7.68 6.78
CA GLN A 130 1.08 -8.79 5.92
C GLN A 130 0.58 -8.62 4.48
N PHE A 131 -0.68 -8.21 4.32
CA PHE A 131 -1.25 -7.91 3.01
C PHE A 131 -0.52 -6.76 2.31
N ARG A 132 -0.26 -5.65 3.01
CA ARG A 132 0.52 -4.52 2.49
C ARG A 132 1.93 -4.94 2.05
N ASP A 133 2.63 -5.67 2.91
CA ASP A 133 4.01 -6.09 2.68
C ASP A 133 4.08 -7.00 1.44
N TRP A 134 3.13 -7.92 1.28
CA TRP A 134 2.99 -8.73 0.08
C TRP A 134 2.67 -7.89 -1.15
N TYR A 135 1.61 -7.07 -1.09
CA TYR A 135 1.11 -6.35 -2.25
C TYR A 135 2.15 -5.37 -2.82
N LEU A 136 2.79 -4.57 -1.98
CA LEU A 136 3.87 -3.66 -2.40
C LEU A 136 5.15 -4.44 -2.79
N GLY A 137 5.37 -5.59 -2.15
CA GLY A 137 6.45 -6.52 -2.46
C GLY A 137 6.35 -7.09 -3.87
N GLU A 138 5.14 -7.45 -4.34
CA GLU A 138 4.93 -8.01 -5.68
C GLU A 138 5.35 -7.04 -6.79
N PHE A 139 5.02 -5.74 -6.69
CA PHE A 139 5.51 -4.73 -7.63
C PHE A 139 7.03 -4.66 -7.64
N THR A 140 7.64 -4.67 -6.45
CA THR A 140 9.09 -4.57 -6.31
C THR A 140 9.80 -5.80 -6.90
N ALA A 141 9.30 -6.99 -6.57
CA ALA A 141 9.90 -8.27 -6.95
C ALA A 141 9.76 -8.52 -8.46
N GLN A 142 8.58 -8.31 -9.04
CA GLN A 142 8.33 -8.57 -10.45
C GLN A 142 9.03 -7.56 -11.36
N VAL A 143 9.14 -6.29 -10.96
CA VAL A 143 9.99 -5.31 -11.66
C VAL A 143 11.46 -5.72 -11.66
N ALA A 144 11.92 -6.40 -10.61
CA ALA A 144 13.26 -6.98 -10.55
C ALA A 144 13.40 -8.33 -11.31
N GLY A 145 12.34 -8.82 -11.93
CA GLY A 145 12.32 -10.04 -12.73
C GLY A 145 11.98 -11.32 -11.97
N ALA A 146 11.45 -11.24 -10.76
CA ALA A 146 10.92 -12.40 -10.05
C ALA A 146 9.55 -12.84 -10.62
N GLU A 147 9.23 -14.12 -10.45
CA GLU A 147 7.90 -14.66 -10.73
C GLU A 147 6.89 -14.18 -9.68
N PRO A 148 5.59 -14.02 -10.04
CA PRO A 148 4.56 -13.61 -9.10
C PRO A 148 4.36 -14.63 -7.98
N THR A 149 4.18 -14.15 -6.76
CA THR A 149 3.87 -15.00 -5.60
C THR A 149 2.39 -14.84 -5.22
N PRO A 150 1.56 -15.89 -5.36
CA PRO A 150 0.17 -15.82 -4.91
C PRO A 150 0.05 -15.53 -3.41
N TRP A 151 -0.98 -14.78 -3.02
CA TRP A 151 -1.22 -14.41 -1.61
C TRP A 151 -1.17 -15.62 -0.66
N THR A 152 -1.80 -16.73 -1.04
CA THR A 152 -1.86 -17.96 -0.24
C THR A 152 -0.48 -18.61 -0.06
N ALA A 153 0.38 -18.53 -1.07
CA ALA A 153 1.76 -19.01 -0.99
C ALA A 153 2.60 -18.09 -0.08
N TYR A 154 2.42 -16.78 -0.18
CA TYR A 154 3.09 -15.80 0.67
C TYR A 154 2.78 -16.03 2.16
N VAL A 155 1.50 -16.12 2.52
CA VAL A 155 1.11 -16.35 3.93
C VAL A 155 1.54 -17.74 4.42
N GLY A 156 1.53 -18.76 3.55
CA GLY A 156 2.01 -20.09 3.90
C GLY A 156 3.51 -20.17 4.14
N ALA A 157 4.29 -19.23 3.60
CA ALA A 157 5.73 -19.13 3.80
C ALA A 157 6.12 -18.29 5.02
N LEU A 158 5.19 -17.53 5.60
CA LEU A 158 5.47 -16.73 6.80
C LEU A 158 5.75 -17.66 7.99
N PRO A 159 6.75 -17.35 8.82
CA PRO A 159 7.03 -18.12 10.01
C PRO A 159 5.84 -18.04 10.97
N ASP A 160 5.47 -19.20 11.51
CA ASP A 160 4.44 -19.35 12.54
C ASP A 160 4.79 -18.43 13.72
N ARG A 161 4.09 -17.31 13.87
CA ARG A 161 4.31 -16.37 14.98
C ARG A 161 3.69 -16.96 16.25
N ARG A 162 4.38 -17.92 16.85
CA ARG A 162 4.12 -18.41 18.21
C ARG A 162 4.62 -17.43 19.27
#